data_AF-A0A1Y3MRG1-F1
#
_entry.id   AF-A0A1Y3MRG1-F1
#
_cell.length_a   1.000
_cell.length_b   1.000
_cell.length_c   1.000
_cell.angle_alpha   90.00
_cell.angle_beta   90.00
_cell.angle_gamma   90.00
#
_symmetry.space_group_name_H-M   'P 1'
#
loop_
_entity.id
_entity.type
_entity.pdbx_description
1 polymer ?
#
loop_
_entity_poly.entity_id
_entity_poly.type
_entity_poly.pdbx_seq_one_letter_code
_entity_poly.pdbx_strand_id
1 'polypeptide(L)'
;MIKSKVPLCYFLHTLIEDYCCENLFFYLEIEQYKVFMFENAKAQLKAAQYIYITYLDASSKIEVNIDEKIRREILNNLNNKSCNLTTVFDKASEAVFALMESSYAKFNRSDI
;
A
#
# COMPACT_ATOMS: atom_id res chain seq x y z
N MET A 1 2.75 -13.12 -9.03
CA MET A 1 3.38 -12.04 -9.83
C MET A 1 4.60 -11.41 -9.16
N ILE A 2 4.57 -11.11 -7.86
CA ILE A 2 5.63 -10.36 -7.15
C ILE A 2 6.80 -11.24 -6.66
N LYS A 3 6.79 -12.54 -6.97
CA LYS A 3 7.76 -13.50 -6.41
C LYS A 3 9.13 -13.50 -7.11
N SER A 4 9.20 -13.03 -8.35
CA SER A 4 10.44 -13.00 -9.13
C SER A 4 10.96 -11.56 -9.22
N LYS A 5 12.25 -11.37 -8.90
CA LYS A 5 12.89 -10.05 -8.82
C LYS A 5 12.99 -9.36 -10.18
N VAL A 6 13.19 -10.12 -11.26
CA VAL A 6 13.41 -9.54 -12.60
C VAL A 6 12.14 -8.94 -13.20
N PRO A 7 10.99 -9.65 -13.28
CA PRO A 7 9.73 -9.05 -13.73
C PRO A 7 9.26 -7.89 -12.86
N LEU A 8 9.57 -7.91 -11.56
CA LEU A 8 9.24 -6.82 -10.65
C LEU A 8 10.00 -5.53 -11.00
N CYS A 9 11.26 -5.63 -11.42
CA CYS A 9 12.04 -4.45 -11.85
C CYS A 9 11.46 -3.81 -13.12
N TYR A 10 11.08 -4.61 -14.12
CA TYR A 10 10.46 -4.10 -15.35
C TYR A 10 9.08 -3.50 -15.08
N PHE A 11 8.31 -4.14 -14.19
CA PHE A 11 7.03 -3.59 -13.76
C PHE A 11 7.22 -2.25 -13.02
N LEU A 12 8.18 -2.16 -12.09
CA LEU A 12 8.52 -0.91 -11.41
C LEU A 12 8.93 0.19 -12.40
N HIS A 13 9.74 -0.13 -13.42
CA HIS A 13 10.09 0.83 -14.46
C HIS A 13 8.84 1.41 -15.14
N THR A 14 7.92 0.53 -15.55
CA THR A 14 6.67 0.93 -16.20
C THR A 14 5.81 1.81 -15.29
N LEU A 15 5.73 1.48 -14.00
CA LEU A 15 4.98 2.29 -13.03
C LEU A 15 5.62 3.67 -12.78
N ILE A 16 6.94 3.79 -12.89
CA ILE A 16 7.63 5.08 -12.78
C ILE A 16 7.33 5.94 -14.02
N GLU A 17 7.34 5.34 -15.21
CA GLU A 17 6.95 6.04 -16.45
C GLU A 17 5.49 6.50 -16.43
N ASP A 18 4.60 5.69 -15.85
CA ASP A 18 3.18 5.99 -15.69
C ASP A 18 2.87 6.86 -14.46
N TYR A 19 3.88 7.29 -13.70
CA TYR A 19 3.74 8.09 -12.47
C TYR A 19 2.78 7.49 -11.43
N CYS A 20 2.79 6.15 -11.28
CA CYS A 20 1.89 5.41 -10.39
C CYS A 20 2.63 4.38 -9.50
N CYS A 21 3.93 4.59 -9.27
CA CYS A 21 4.80 3.70 -8.51
C CYS A 21 4.45 3.64 -7.01
N GLU A 22 3.76 4.65 -6.47
CA GLU A 22 3.26 4.69 -5.09
C GLU A 22 2.37 3.49 -4.76
N ASN A 23 1.61 2.98 -5.74
CA ASN A 23 0.74 1.82 -5.58
C ASN A 23 1.53 0.55 -5.24
N LEU A 24 2.66 0.35 -5.91
CA LEU A 24 3.54 -0.80 -5.66
C LEU A 24 4.26 -0.66 -4.31
N PHE A 25 4.76 0.54 -3.99
CA PHE A 25 5.43 0.77 -2.71
C PHE A 25 4.48 0.57 -1.52
N PHE A 26 3.27 1.12 -1.60
CA PHE A 26 2.26 0.90 -0.57
C PHE A 26 1.94 -0.59 -0.41
N TYR A 27 1.68 -1.30 -1.52
CA TYR A 27 1.36 -2.72 -1.44
C TYR A 27 2.48 -3.54 -0.80
N LEU A 28 3.73 -3.31 -1.18
CA LEU A 28 4.89 -4.00 -0.59
C LEU A 28 5.06 -3.68 0.90
N GLU A 29 4.84 -2.42 1.28
CA GLU A 29 4.90 -1.98 2.68
C GLU A 29 3.83 -2.70 3.53
N ILE A 30 2.60 -2.85 3.01
CA ILE A 30 1.52 -3.59 3.69
C ILE A 30 1.85 -5.09 3.82
N GLU A 31 2.36 -5.72 2.76
CA GLU A 31 2.76 -7.13 2.81
C GLU A 31 3.88 -7.35 3.84
N GLN A 32 4.84 -6.44 3.92
CA GLN A 32 5.89 -6.49 4.94
C GLN A 32 5.30 -6.27 6.34
N TYR A 33 4.44 -5.28 6.52
CA TYR A 33 3.78 -4.97 7.79
C TYR A 33 2.97 -6.16 8.33
N LYS A 34 2.30 -6.93 7.46
CA LYS A 34 1.51 -8.11 7.84
C LYS A 34 2.36 -9.26 8.39
N VAL A 35 3.58 -9.43 7.87
CA VAL A 35 4.49 -10.53 8.25
C VAL A 35 5.43 -10.11 9.38
N PHE A 36 5.62 -8.80 9.58
CA PHE A 36 6.53 -8.28 10.58
C PHE A 36 6.09 -8.62 12.01
N MET A 37 7.03 -9.12 12.82
CA MET A 37 6.80 -9.42 14.23
C MET A 37 7.15 -8.19 15.07
N PHE A 38 6.13 -7.45 15.51
CA PHE A 38 6.31 -6.28 16.36
C PHE A 38 6.61 -6.67 17.81
N GLU A 39 7.53 -5.94 18.44
CA GLU A 39 7.89 -6.14 19.86
C GLU A 39 6.70 -5.91 20.81
N ASN A 40 5.82 -4.97 20.47
CA ASN A 40 4.64 -4.63 21.24
C ASN A 40 3.62 -3.87 20.38
N ALA A 41 2.38 -3.77 20.87
CA ALA A 41 1.28 -3.09 20.17
C ALA A 41 1.56 -1.59 19.92
N LYS A 42 2.39 -0.94 20.75
CA LYS A 42 2.77 0.47 20.55
C LYS A 42 3.72 0.63 19.36
N ALA A 43 4.65 -0.31 19.16
CA ALA A 43 5.52 -0.34 17.99
C ALA A 43 4.71 -0.59 16.71
N GLN A 44 3.76 -1.53 16.76
CA GLN A 44 2.84 -1.78 15.65
C GLN A 44 1.99 -0.55 15.30
N LEU A 45 1.44 0.14 16.31
CA LEU A 45 0.68 1.36 16.10
C LEU A 45 1.51 2.47 15.45
N LYS A 46 2.76 2.66 15.89
CA LYS A 46 3.68 3.64 15.27
C LYS A 46 3.96 3.31 13.81
N ALA A 47 4.19 2.03 13.49
CA ALA A 47 4.40 1.59 12.11
C ALA A 47 3.14 1.83 11.26
N ALA A 48 1.96 1.51 11.78
CA ALA A 48 0.70 1.76 11.09
C ALA A 48 0.44 3.27 10.87
N GLN A 49 0.74 4.12 11.85
CA GLN A 49 0.67 5.58 11.70
C GLN A 49 1.65 6.09 10.65
N TYR A 50 2.86 5.55 10.60
CA TYR A 50 3.84 5.89 9.58
C TYR A 50 3.36 5.54 8.17
N ILE A 51 2.80 4.35 7.99
CA ILE A 51 2.20 3.92 6.72
C ILE A 51 1.05 4.86 6.32
N TYR A 52 0.18 5.21 7.27
CA TYR A 52 -0.93 6.14 7.02
C TYR A 52 -0.42 7.52 6.56
N ILE A 53 0.53 8.11 7.28
CA ILE A 53 1.10 9.43 6.93
C ILE A 53 1.79 9.39 5.56
N THR A 54 2.46 8.28 5.26
CA THR A 54 3.25 8.14 4.04
C THR A 54 2.37 7.94 2.81
N TYR A 55 1.31 7.13 2.88
CA TYR A 55 0.57 6.73 1.68
C TYR A 55 -0.91 7.15 1.66
N LEU A 56 -1.51 7.47 2.80
CA LEU A 56 -2.96 7.70 2.90
C LEU A 56 -3.31 9.13 3.31
N ASP A 57 -2.37 9.86 3.92
CA ASP A 57 -2.60 11.25 4.29
C ASP A 57 -2.70 12.14 3.04
N ALA A 58 -3.71 13.03 3.02
CA ALA A 58 -3.98 13.92 1.89
C ALA A 58 -2.88 14.96 1.65
N SER A 59 -1.96 15.14 2.59
CA SER A 59 -0.77 16.00 2.44
C SER A 59 0.45 15.23 1.93
N SER A 60 0.35 13.90 1.78
CA SER A 60 1.46 13.08 1.30
C SER A 60 1.82 13.38 -0.15
N LYS A 61 3.11 13.26 -0.46
CA LYS A 61 3.63 13.34 -1.83
C LYS A 61 3.49 12.05 -2.63
N ILE A 62 3.21 10.94 -1.95
CA ILE A 62 3.05 9.60 -2.55
C ILE A 62 1.73 8.98 -2.08
N GLU A 63 0.69 9.81 -1.98
CA GLU A 63 -0.67 9.38 -1.65
C GLU A 63 -1.20 8.40 -2.70
N VAL A 64 -1.68 7.23 -2.26
CA VAL A 64 -2.33 6.27 -3.15
C VAL A 64 -3.77 6.68 -3.45
N ASN A 65 -4.21 6.40 -4.67
CA ASN A 65 -5.57 6.76 -5.11
C ASN A 65 -6.62 5.79 -4.53
N ILE A 66 -7.18 6.10 -3.37
CA ILE A 66 -8.25 5.30 -2.75
C ILE A 66 -9.45 6.13 -2.33
N ASP A 67 -10.59 5.47 -2.16
CA ASP A 67 -11.81 6.12 -1.69
C ASP A 67 -11.62 6.78 -0.31
N GLU A 68 -12.08 8.02 -0.19
CA GLU A 68 -12.00 8.79 1.06
C GLU A 68 -12.67 8.06 2.24
N LYS A 69 -13.71 7.27 1.96
CA LYS A 69 -14.38 6.43 2.97
C LYS A 69 -13.42 5.43 3.61
N ILE A 70 -12.57 4.77 2.82
CA ILE A 70 -11.60 3.79 3.31
C ILE A 70 -10.55 4.51 4.16
N ARG A 71 -10.03 5.63 3.68
CA ARG A 71 -9.06 6.46 4.41
C ARG A 71 -9.57 6.88 5.79
N ARG A 72 -10.80 7.40 5.86
CA ARG A 72 -11.41 7.81 7.15
C ARG A 72 -11.63 6.63 8.09
N GLU A 73 -12.02 5.47 7.55
CA GLU A 73 -12.16 4.24 8.34
C GLU A 73 -10.83 3.84 8.99
N ILE A 74 -9.74 3.86 8.21
CA ILE A 74 -8.39 3.56 8.70
C ILE A 74 -7.97 4.56 9.78
N LEU A 75 -8.16 5.86 9.55
CA LEU A 75 -7.81 6.89 10.54
C LEU A 75 -8.55 6.69 11.87
N ASN A 76 -9.85 6.39 11.81
CA ASN A 76 -10.66 6.12 13.00
C ASN A 76 -10.16 4.86 13.74
N ASN A 77 -9.80 3.82 12.98
CA ASN A 77 -9.25 2.59 13.52
C ASN A 77 -7.89 2.80 14.21
N LEU A 78 -7.01 3.63 13.64
CA LEU A 78 -5.71 3.97 14.24
C LEU A 78 -5.84 4.79 15.53
N ASN A 79 -6.91 5.59 15.65
CA ASN A 79 -7.20 6.35 16.87
C ASN A 79 -7.86 5.49 17.96
N ASN A 80 -8.46 4.35 17.59
CA ASN A 80 -9.12 3.44 18.52
C ASN A 80 -8.17 2.39 19.08
N LYS A 81 -7.91 2.45 20.40
CA LYS A 81 -6.98 1.54 21.11
C LYS A 81 -7.34 0.05 21.08
N SER A 82 -8.57 -0.30 20.66
CA SER A 82 -9.07 -1.68 20.62
C SER A 82 -9.11 -2.28 19.20
N CYS A 83 -8.65 -1.54 18.18
CA CYS A 83 -8.71 -2.00 16.81
C CYS A 83 -7.67 -3.09 16.52
N ASN A 84 -8.02 -4.06 15.66
CA ASN A 84 -7.06 -5.01 15.12
C ASN A 84 -6.16 -4.30 14.10
N LEU A 85 -4.95 -3.97 14.51
CA LEU A 85 -3.96 -3.29 13.67
C LEU A 85 -3.42 -4.16 12.53
N THR A 86 -3.60 -5.49 12.58
CA THR A 86 -3.10 -6.41 11.55
C THR A 86 -3.94 -6.35 10.27
N THR A 87 -5.25 -6.14 10.39
CA THR A 87 -6.20 -6.11 9.27
C THR A 87 -6.63 -4.70 8.88
N VAL A 88 -6.05 -3.67 9.53
CA VAL A 88 -6.50 -2.27 9.37
C VAL A 88 -6.37 -1.77 7.94
N PHE A 89 -5.41 -2.28 7.18
CA PHE A 89 -5.13 -1.85 5.81
C PHE A 89 -5.73 -2.75 4.73
N ASP A 90 -6.47 -3.82 5.06
CA ASP A 90 -6.90 -4.82 4.07
C ASP A 90 -7.73 -4.22 2.94
N LYS A 91 -8.70 -3.36 3.27
CA LYS A 91 -9.54 -2.66 2.27
C LYS A 91 -8.72 -1.74 1.36
N ALA A 92 -7.75 -1.02 1.93
CA ALA A 92 -6.88 -0.13 1.13
C ALA A 92 -5.93 -0.94 0.25
N SER A 93 -5.37 -2.04 0.78
CA SER A 93 -4.52 -2.95 0.05
C SER A 93 -5.24 -3.59 -1.14
N GLU A 94 -6.51 -3.99 -0.96
CA GLU A 94 -7.35 -4.54 -2.02
C GLU A 94 -7.64 -3.50 -3.12
N ALA A 95 -8.00 -2.28 -2.72
CA ALA A 95 -8.24 -1.18 -3.66
C ALA A 95 -6.98 -0.85 -4.49
N VAL A 96 -5.82 -0.74 -3.84
CA VAL A 96 -4.55 -0.46 -4.52
C VAL A 96 -4.12 -1.64 -5.39
N PHE A 97 -4.38 -2.88 -4.97
CA PHE A 97 -4.11 -4.05 -5.79
C PHE A 97 -4.92 -4.01 -7.09
N ALA A 98 -6.21 -3.64 -7.05
CA ALA A 98 -7.02 -3.48 -8.25
C ALA A 98 -6.48 -2.40 -9.21
N LEU A 99 -5.94 -1.29 -8.67
CA LEU A 99 -5.25 -0.29 -9.48
C LEU A 99 -3.99 -0.85 -10.15
N MET A 100 -3.19 -1.61 -9.41
CA MET A 100 -2.00 -2.25 -9.96
C MET A 100 -2.32 -3.31 -11.01
N GLU A 101 -3.41 -4.08 -10.86
CA GLU A 101 -3.83 -5.05 -11.88
C GLU A 101 -4.11 -4.36 -13.22
N SER A 102 -4.73 -3.18 -13.18
CA SER A 102 -4.96 -2.39 -14.40
C SER A 102 -3.65 -1.93 -15.06
N SER A 103 -2.67 -1.52 -14.25
CA SER A 103 -1.33 -1.11 -14.73
C SER A 103 -0.55 -2.31 -15.26
N TYR A 104 -0.69 -3.47 -14.63
CA TYR A 104 -0.08 -4.71 -15.07
C TYR A 104 -0.66 -5.22 -16.39
N ALA A 105 -1.97 -5.09 -16.59
CA ALA A 105 -2.59 -5.44 -17.86
C ALA A 105 -2.05 -4.60 -19.03
N LYS A 106 -1.66 -3.34 -18.77
CA LYS A 106 -0.96 -2.49 -19.74
C LYS A 106 0.49 -2.95 -19.95
N PHE A 107 1.22 -3.23 -18.86
CA PHE A 107 2.58 -3.76 -18.91
C PHE A 107 2.68 -5.03 -19.77
N ASN A 108 1.77 -5.99 -19.59
CA ASN A 108 1.74 -7.22 -20.39
C ASN A 108 1.48 -7.01 -21.90
N ARG A 109 0.97 -5.83 -22.29
CA ARG A 109 0.75 -5.46 -23.69
C ARG A 109 1.82 -4.51 -24.23
N SER A 110 2.69 -4.01 -23.35
CA SER A 110 3.80 -3.15 -23.73
C SER A 110 4.95 -3.98 -24.29
N ASP A 111 5.82 -3.34 -25.08
CA ASP A 111 6.98 -3.98 -25.70
C ASP A 111 8.19 -4.12 -24.74
N ILE A 112 7.97 -3.91 -23.43
CA ILE A 112 8.98 -3.99 -22.35
C ILE A 112 9.21 -5.45 -21.93
#